data_AF-A0A926VJN9-F1
#
_entry.id   AF-A0A926VJN9-F1
#
_cell.length_a   1.000
_cell.length_b   1.000
_cell.length_c   1.000
_cell.angle_alpha   90.00
_cell.angle_beta   90.00
_cell.angle_gamma   90.00
#
_symmetry.space_group_name_H-M   'P 1'
#
loop_
_entity.id
_entity.type
_entity.pdbx_description
1 polymer ?
#
loop_
_entity_poly.entity_id
_entity_poly.type
_entity_poly.pdbx_seq_one_letter_code
_entity_poly.pdbx_strand_id
1 'polypeptide(L)'
;MSQDQFPTQLPAPCIIDTGTIVNKLDMRRILTDLRHVRYLHIQDGKLQSEGEGFVLEVFGDPNRATLVANHALYLNVYSFDCLDLKQSPQCECYFDLVQDSRRLRLIPLSNPLQEAVGDNFNEADLEAVVDRVLSAKWDLNIDDDNDYSF
;
A
#
# COMPACT_ATOMS: atom_id res chain seq x y z
N MET A 1 36.21 43.44 7.16
CA MET A 1 34.76 43.15 7.30
C MET A 1 34.57 41.72 6.81
N SER A 2 34.82 40.75 7.69
CA SER A 2 34.63 39.33 7.37
C SER A 2 33.13 39.05 7.47
N GLN A 3 32.50 38.69 6.37
CA GLN A 3 31.15 38.14 6.39
C GLN A 3 31.25 36.74 6.98
N ASP A 4 30.77 36.57 8.22
CA ASP A 4 30.49 35.26 8.78
C ASP A 4 29.46 34.57 7.89
N GLN A 5 29.93 33.59 7.12
CA GLN A 5 29.08 32.63 6.43
C GLN A 5 28.44 31.74 7.48
N PHE A 6 27.19 32.01 7.87
CA PHE A 6 26.41 31.07 8.66
C PHE A 6 26.16 29.80 7.82
N PRO A 7 26.62 28.61 8.26
CA PRO A 7 26.18 27.37 7.66
C PRO A 7 24.81 27.05 8.27
N THR A 8 23.73 27.51 7.64
CA THR A 8 22.38 27.17 8.09
C THR A 8 21.68 26.31 7.05
N GLN A 9 22.27 25.14 6.78
CA GLN A 9 21.43 24.03 6.32
C GLN A 9 20.60 23.59 7.53
N LEU A 10 19.33 24.00 7.54
CA LEU A 10 18.35 23.45 8.46
C LEU A 10 18.33 21.93 8.30
N PRO A 11 18.14 21.16 9.40
CA PRO A 11 17.99 19.73 9.29
C PRO A 11 16.78 19.38 8.41
N ALA A 12 16.81 18.21 7.78
CA ALA A 12 15.66 17.70 7.05
C ALA A 12 14.42 17.63 7.98
N PRO A 13 13.21 17.91 7.47
CA PRO A 13 11.99 17.85 8.27
C PRO A 13 11.78 16.46 8.88
N CYS A 14 11.27 16.44 10.12
CA CYS A 14 10.84 15.23 10.81
C CYS A 14 9.32 15.32 11.03
N ILE A 15 8.57 14.39 10.44
CA ILE A 15 7.10 14.34 10.53
C ILE A 15 6.73 13.03 11.22
N ILE A 16 5.97 13.12 12.31
CA ILE A 16 5.52 11.98 13.11
C ILE A 16 4.00 12.05 13.16
N ASP A 17 3.34 11.01 12.63
CA ASP A 17 1.88 10.76 12.59
C ASP A 17 1.02 11.79 11.84
N THR A 18 1.27 13.08 12.04
CA THR A 18 0.52 14.17 11.47
C THR A 18 1.44 15.22 10.88
N GLY A 19 1.04 15.78 9.74
CA GLY A 19 1.82 16.80 9.05
C GLY A 19 1.51 16.85 7.57
N THR A 20 2.05 17.84 6.89
CA THR A 20 1.85 18.04 5.45
C THR A 20 3.15 17.76 4.70
N ILE A 21 3.07 16.90 3.71
CA ILE A 21 4.19 16.51 2.85
C ILE A 21 3.98 17.12 1.47
N VAL A 22 4.89 18.00 1.08
CA VAL A 22 4.92 18.62 -0.25
C VAL A 22 5.96 17.97 -1.17
N ASN A 23 6.95 17.28 -0.59
CA ASN A 23 7.98 16.59 -1.35
C ASN A 23 7.37 15.36 -2.05
N LYS A 24 7.42 15.35 -3.38
CA LYS A 24 6.79 14.30 -4.21
C LYS A 24 7.42 12.92 -4.03
N LEU A 25 8.72 12.86 -3.73
CA LEU A 25 9.40 11.60 -3.46
C LEU A 25 8.92 11.00 -2.13
N ASP A 26 8.76 11.83 -1.10
CA ASP A 26 8.28 11.38 0.20
C ASP A 26 6.78 11.02 0.17
N MET A 27 5.96 11.78 -0.58
CA MET A 27 4.58 11.38 -0.90
C MET A 27 4.55 9.99 -1.53
N ARG A 28 5.36 9.75 -2.57
CA ARG A 28 5.40 8.45 -3.26
C ARG A 28 5.81 7.32 -2.31
N ARG A 29 6.85 7.52 -1.49
CA ARG A 29 7.33 6.52 -0.52
C ARG A 29 6.19 6.06 0.39
N ILE A 30 5.51 6.99 1.05
CA ILE A 30 4.45 6.67 2.01
C ILE A 30 3.25 6.00 1.32
N LEU A 31 2.83 6.52 0.16
CA LEU A 31 1.66 5.97 -0.54
C LEU A 31 1.92 4.57 -1.12
N THR A 32 3.18 4.23 -1.43
CA THR A 32 3.54 2.91 -1.97
C THR A 32 3.38 1.81 -0.92
N ASP A 33 3.50 2.16 0.36
CA ASP A 33 3.31 1.22 1.47
C ASP A 33 1.82 0.94 1.75
N LEU A 34 0.92 1.76 1.20
CA LEU A 34 -0.52 1.50 1.26
C LEU A 34 -0.88 0.36 0.32
N ARG A 35 -1.63 -0.62 0.82
CA ARG A 35 -2.16 -1.74 0.03
C ARG A 35 -3.66 -1.63 -0.13
N HIS A 36 -4.40 -2.17 0.84
CA HIS A 36 -5.86 -2.14 0.86
C HIS A 36 -6.35 -0.90 1.61
N VAL A 37 -7.13 -0.07 0.92
CA VAL A 37 -7.61 1.21 1.44
C VAL A 37 -9.09 1.41 1.16
N ARG A 38 -9.77 2.08 2.08
CA ARG A 38 -11.02 2.77 1.80
C ARG A 38 -10.69 4.17 1.28
N TYR A 39 -11.27 4.56 0.16
CA TYR A 39 -11.07 5.87 -0.45
C TYR A 39 -12.35 6.72 -0.38
N LEU A 40 -12.18 8.02 -0.17
CA LEU A 40 -13.25 9.02 -0.26
C LEU A 40 -12.80 10.12 -1.22
N HIS A 41 -13.61 10.39 -2.24
CA HIS A 41 -13.43 11.51 -3.15
C HIS A 41 -14.31 12.67 -2.69
N ILE A 42 -13.68 13.76 -2.28
CA ILE A 42 -14.34 14.94 -1.74
C ILE A 42 -14.02 16.11 -2.67
N GLN A 43 -15.06 16.83 -3.12
CA GLN A 43 -14.94 18.00 -3.98
C GLN A 43 -15.76 19.13 -3.36
N ASP A 44 -15.14 20.30 -3.15
CA ASP A 44 -15.78 21.47 -2.52
C ASP A 44 -16.42 21.13 -1.16
N GLY A 45 -15.72 20.30 -0.38
CA GLY A 45 -16.17 19.83 0.94
C GLY A 45 -17.30 18.79 0.91
N LYS A 46 -17.80 18.40 -0.27
CA LYS A 46 -18.86 17.40 -0.43
C LYS A 46 -18.30 16.05 -0.86
N LEU A 47 -18.75 14.99 -0.20
CA LEU A 47 -18.46 13.62 -0.62
C LEU A 47 -19.12 13.37 -1.99
N GLN A 48 -18.31 13.04 -2.99
CA GLN A 48 -18.76 12.73 -4.35
C GLN A 48 -18.90 11.21 -4.55
N SER A 49 -17.93 10.45 -4.02
CA SER A 49 -17.92 9.00 -4.10
C SER A 49 -17.02 8.40 -3.03
N GLU A 50 -17.27 7.16 -2.65
CA GLU A 50 -16.42 6.38 -1.77
C GLU A 50 -16.40 4.91 -2.19
N GLY A 51 -15.43 4.16 -1.67
CA GLY A 51 -15.33 2.74 -1.91
C GLY A 51 -14.06 2.15 -1.30
N GLU A 52 -13.81 0.88 -1.58
CA GLU A 52 -12.60 0.17 -1.19
C GLU A 52 -11.81 -0.25 -2.43
N GLY A 53 -10.50 -0.36 -2.28
CA GLY A 53 -9.64 -0.78 -3.38
C GLY A 53 -8.18 -0.96 -2.99
N PHE A 54 -7.41 -1.45 -3.94
CA PHE A 54 -5.99 -1.71 -3.80
C PHE A 54 -5.17 -0.67 -4.53
N VAL A 55 -4.16 -0.13 -3.85
CA VAL A 55 -3.12 0.68 -4.49
C VAL A 55 -2.21 -0.25 -5.28
N LEU A 56 -2.27 -0.16 -6.60
CA LEU A 56 -1.49 -1.02 -7.51
C LEU A 56 -0.20 -0.36 -7.95
N GLU A 57 -0.21 0.96 -8.13
CA GLU A 57 0.96 1.72 -8.56
C GLU A 57 0.93 3.11 -7.94
N VAL A 58 2.08 3.59 -7.48
CA VAL A 58 2.29 5.00 -7.13
C VAL A 58 3.47 5.55 -7.94
N PHE A 59 3.22 6.58 -8.73
CA PHE A 59 4.19 7.13 -9.66
C PHE A 59 4.16 8.66 -9.67
N GLY A 60 5.15 9.26 -10.32
CA GLY A 60 5.24 10.70 -10.55
C GLY A 60 5.51 10.97 -12.01
N ASP A 61 4.48 11.38 -12.76
CA ASP A 61 4.57 11.68 -14.19
C ASP A 61 3.62 12.84 -14.52
N PRO A 62 4.09 13.96 -15.08
CA PRO A 62 3.24 15.12 -15.31
C PRO A 62 2.17 14.90 -16.40
N ASN A 63 2.28 13.84 -17.21
CA ASN A 63 1.41 13.57 -18.34
C ASN A 63 0.41 12.44 -18.10
N ARG A 64 0.44 11.78 -16.94
CA ARG A 64 -0.44 10.66 -16.59
C ARG A 64 -1.41 11.08 -15.49
N ALA A 65 -2.64 10.55 -15.50
CA ALA A 65 -3.63 10.86 -14.47
C ALA A 65 -3.55 9.91 -13.26
N THR A 66 -4.03 10.37 -12.11
CA THR A 66 -4.47 9.48 -11.03
C THR A 66 -5.77 8.80 -11.43
N LEU A 67 -5.85 7.48 -11.34
CA LEU A 67 -7.03 6.69 -11.71
C LEU A 67 -7.52 5.86 -10.52
N VAL A 68 -8.83 5.88 -10.32
CA VAL A 68 -9.53 4.99 -9.38
C VAL A 68 -10.67 4.36 -10.16
N ALA A 69 -10.53 3.08 -10.50
CA ALA A 69 -11.52 2.35 -11.29
C ALA A 69 -11.45 0.87 -10.96
N ASN A 70 -12.62 0.20 -10.88
CA ASN A 70 -12.70 -1.23 -10.59
C ASN A 70 -11.88 -1.66 -9.36
N HIS A 71 -12.01 -0.92 -8.25
CA HIS A 71 -11.27 -1.18 -7.02
C HIS A 71 -9.73 -1.12 -7.17
N ALA A 72 -9.20 -0.60 -8.28
CA ALA A 72 -7.79 -0.42 -8.54
C ALA A 72 -7.42 1.07 -8.50
N LEU A 73 -6.41 1.40 -7.70
CA LEU A 73 -5.90 2.75 -7.53
C LEU A 73 -4.50 2.85 -8.15
N TYR A 74 -4.37 3.74 -9.12
CA TYR A 74 -3.10 4.15 -9.74
C TYR A 74 -2.87 5.61 -9.37
N LEU A 75 -1.97 5.85 -8.41
CA LEU A 75 -1.80 7.16 -7.78
C LEU A 75 -0.64 7.90 -8.41
N ASN A 76 -0.94 9.03 -9.07
CA ASN A 76 0.09 9.96 -9.51
C ASN A 76 0.29 11.08 -8.48
N VAL A 77 1.48 11.18 -7.89
CA VAL A 77 1.80 12.22 -6.90
C VAL A 77 1.83 13.64 -7.49
N TYR A 78 1.91 13.77 -8.82
CA TYR A 78 1.82 15.05 -9.51
C TYR A 78 0.39 15.52 -9.77
N SER A 79 -0.63 14.69 -9.51
CA SER A 79 -2.04 15.12 -9.56
C SER A 79 -2.46 15.95 -8.33
N PHE A 80 -1.59 16.10 -7.34
CA PHE A 80 -1.91 16.70 -6.04
C PHE A 80 -0.82 17.70 -5.64
N ASP A 81 -1.17 18.71 -4.88
CA ASP A 81 -0.24 19.73 -4.36
C ASP A 81 0.54 19.18 -3.16
N CYS A 82 -0.17 18.55 -2.24
CA CYS A 82 0.40 17.97 -1.03
C CYS A 82 -0.35 16.72 -0.56
N LEU A 83 0.25 16.05 0.42
CA LEU A 83 -0.32 14.97 1.19
C LEU A 83 -0.40 15.39 2.66
N ASP A 84 -1.59 15.46 3.24
CA ASP A 84 -1.74 15.60 4.69
C ASP A 84 -1.87 14.23 5.36
N LEU A 85 -1.04 14.01 6.37
CA LEU A 85 -1.16 12.92 7.32
C LEU A 85 -1.98 13.39 8.51
N LYS A 86 -3.04 12.65 8.86
CA LYS A 86 -3.94 12.96 9.96
C LYS A 86 -4.37 11.69 10.67
N GLN A 87 -4.83 11.85 11.90
CA GLN A 87 -5.44 10.76 12.68
C GLN A 87 -6.90 11.10 12.99
N SER A 88 -7.76 10.08 12.97
CA SER A 88 -9.11 10.19 13.47
C SER A 88 -9.10 10.27 15.01
N PRO A 89 -10.21 10.71 15.65
CA PRO A 89 -10.35 10.62 17.10
C PRO A 89 -10.19 9.19 17.66
N GLN A 90 -10.33 8.18 16.81
CA GLN A 90 -10.15 6.76 17.14
C GLN A 90 -8.73 6.26 16.84
N CYS A 91 -7.77 7.16 16.59
CA CYS A 91 -6.39 6.87 16.21
C CYS A 91 -6.23 6.11 14.87
N GLU A 92 -7.22 6.18 13.97
CA GLU A 92 -7.04 5.67 12.61
C GLU A 92 -6.27 6.70 11.78
N CYS A 93 -5.13 6.31 11.22
CA CYS A 93 -4.39 7.16 10.30
C CYS A 93 -5.16 7.29 8.99
N TYR A 94 -5.20 8.51 8.43
CA TYR A 94 -5.72 8.74 7.09
C TYR A 94 -4.88 9.79 6.35
N PHE A 95 -4.89 9.64 5.04
CA PHE A 95 -4.01 10.32 4.10
C PHE A 95 -4.87 11.16 3.16
N ASP A 96 -4.80 12.49 3.28
CA ASP A 96 -5.52 13.40 2.38
C ASP A 96 -4.57 13.87 1.26
N LEU A 97 -4.78 13.35 0.05
CA LEU A 97 -4.17 13.90 -1.16
C LEU A 97 -4.99 15.12 -1.61
N VAL A 98 -4.39 16.30 -1.59
CA VAL A 98 -5.09 17.58 -1.80
C VAL A 98 -4.67 18.22 -3.11
N GLN A 99 -5.65 18.71 -3.88
CA GLN A 99 -5.46 19.54 -5.06
C GLN A 99 -6.56 20.61 -5.09
N ASP A 100 -6.24 21.88 -4.86
CA ASP A 100 -7.25 22.95 -4.73
C ASP A 100 -8.41 22.57 -3.77
N SER A 101 -9.65 22.51 -4.27
CA SER A 101 -10.85 22.10 -3.52
C SER A 101 -11.17 20.61 -3.63
N ARG A 102 -10.35 19.85 -4.35
CA ARG A 102 -10.43 18.39 -4.48
C ARG A 102 -9.57 17.72 -3.42
N ARG A 103 -10.09 16.63 -2.86
CA ARG A 103 -9.38 15.78 -1.91
C ARG A 103 -9.68 14.31 -2.19
N LEU A 104 -8.63 13.51 -2.29
CA LEU A 104 -8.72 12.06 -2.25
C LEU A 104 -8.19 11.62 -0.89
N ARG A 105 -9.10 11.18 -0.01
CA ARG A 105 -8.74 10.61 1.29
C ARG A 105 -8.55 9.12 1.16
N LEU A 106 -7.45 8.60 1.69
CA LEU A 106 -7.19 7.17 1.81
C LEU A 106 -7.13 6.79 3.29
N ILE A 107 -7.86 5.75 3.67
CA ILE A 107 -7.87 5.18 5.01
C ILE A 107 -7.38 3.74 4.87
N PRO A 108 -6.20 3.37 5.40
CA PRO A 108 -5.73 2.00 5.37
C PRO A 108 -6.70 1.08 6.10
N LEU A 109 -7.05 -0.03 5.45
CA LEU A 109 -7.82 -1.12 6.08
C LEU A 109 -6.89 -2.23 6.59
N SER A 110 -5.69 -2.29 6.01
CA SER A 110 -4.60 -3.16 6.41
C SER A 110 -3.77 -2.52 7.51
N ASN A 111 -3.50 -3.26 8.59
CA ASN A 111 -2.43 -2.92 9.52
C ASN A 111 -1.22 -3.84 9.23
N PRO A 112 -0.08 -3.32 8.74
CA PRO A 112 1.08 -4.14 8.45
C PRO A 112 1.63 -4.89 9.68
N LEU A 113 1.38 -4.39 10.90
CA LEU A 113 1.73 -5.10 12.13
C LEU A 113 0.79 -6.30 12.42
N GLN A 114 -0.42 -6.30 11.89
CA GLN A 114 -1.36 -7.42 12.00
C GLN A 114 -1.21 -8.41 10.84
N GLU A 115 -0.91 -7.92 9.64
CA GLU A 115 -0.65 -8.78 8.47
C GLU A 115 0.61 -9.63 8.65
N ALA A 116 1.66 -9.09 9.27
CA ALA A 116 2.86 -9.88 9.61
C ALA A 116 2.60 -11.02 10.60
N VAL A 117 1.49 -10.97 11.35
CA VAL A 117 1.05 -12.03 12.28
C VAL A 117 0.06 -12.97 11.58
N GLY A 118 -0.68 -12.49 10.57
CA GLY A 118 -1.64 -13.25 9.77
C GLY A 118 -1.02 -14.09 8.65
N ASP A 119 0.21 -13.76 8.21
CA ASP A 119 1.01 -14.57 7.27
C ASP A 119 1.72 -15.77 7.94
N ASN A 120 1.32 -16.13 9.17
CA ASN A 120 1.50 -17.50 9.65
C ASN A 120 0.60 -18.41 8.80
N PHE A 121 1.10 -18.78 7.62
CA PHE A 121 0.65 -19.94 6.88
C PHE A 121 0.41 -21.06 7.89
N ASN A 122 -0.86 -21.42 8.06
CA ASN A 122 -1.28 -22.44 8.98
C ASN A 122 -0.47 -23.71 8.65
N GLU A 123 0.33 -24.19 9.60
CA GLU A 123 1.20 -25.36 9.41
C GLU A 123 0.40 -26.54 8.83
N ALA A 124 -0.87 -26.65 9.24
CA ALA A 124 -1.83 -27.62 8.72
C ALA A 124 -2.19 -27.46 7.23
N ASP A 125 -2.24 -26.23 6.69
CA ASP A 125 -2.48 -26.01 5.25
C ASP A 125 -1.23 -26.30 4.43
N LEU A 126 -0.04 -25.99 4.96
CA LEU A 126 1.22 -26.34 4.31
C LEU A 126 1.43 -27.87 4.29
N GLU A 127 1.18 -28.53 5.42
CA GLU A 127 1.26 -29.99 5.56
C GLU A 127 0.25 -30.69 4.65
N ALA A 128 -0.99 -30.21 4.56
CA ALA A 128 -1.99 -30.76 3.64
C ALA A 128 -1.58 -30.64 2.16
N VAL A 129 -0.92 -29.54 1.77
CA VAL A 129 -0.40 -29.38 0.40
C VAL A 129 0.80 -30.29 0.15
N VAL A 130 1.70 -30.43 1.13
CA VAL A 130 2.86 -31.34 1.06
C VAL A 130 2.41 -32.80 0.95
N ASP A 131 1.47 -33.23 1.80
CA ASP A 131 0.89 -34.58 1.77
C ASP A 131 0.25 -34.85 0.42
N ARG A 132 -0.52 -33.91 -0.13
CA ARG A 132 -1.17 -34.07 -1.43
C ARG A 132 -0.18 -34.17 -2.59
N VAL A 133 0.94 -33.45 -2.54
CA VAL A 133 1.99 -33.53 -3.57
C VAL A 133 2.82 -34.81 -3.45
N LEU A 134 3.10 -35.26 -2.22
CA LEU A 134 3.85 -36.49 -1.97
C LEU A 134 3.03 -37.75 -2.30
N SER A 135 1.75 -37.80 -1.92
CA SER A 135 0.85 -38.90 -2.25
C SER A 135 0.61 -39.01 -3.76
N ALA A 136 0.41 -37.87 -4.46
CA ALA A 136 0.30 -37.86 -5.91
C ALA A 136 1.58 -38.35 -6.64
N LYS A 137 2.75 -38.28 -5.99
CA LYS A 137 4.01 -38.84 -6.52
C LYS A 137 4.18 -40.34 -6.26
N TRP A 138 3.52 -40.90 -5.25
CA TRP A 138 3.54 -42.34 -4.97
C TRP A 138 2.55 -43.11 -5.83
N ASP A 139 1.39 -42.53 -6.16
CA ASP A 139 0.40 -43.14 -7.06
C ASP A 139 0.90 -43.31 -8.51
N LEU A 140 1.97 -42.61 -8.90
CA LEU A 140 2.57 -42.71 -10.24
C LEU A 140 3.69 -43.75 -10.35
N ASN A 141 4.15 -44.34 -9.23
CA ASN A 141 5.24 -45.33 -9.21
C ASN A 141 4.80 -46.73 -8.78
N ILE A 142 3.49 -46.99 -8.63
CA ILE A 142 2.94 -48.27 -8.15
C ILE A 142 2.44 -49.20 -9.28
N ASP A 143 2.56 -48.79 -10.55
CA ASP A 143 2.06 -49.59 -11.69
C ASP A 143 3.17 -50.27 -12.53
N ASP A 144 4.38 -50.45 -11.97
CA ASP A 144 5.50 -51.14 -12.66
C ASP A 144 6.17 -52.24 -11.82
N ASP A 145 5.37 -53.03 -11.09
CA ASP A 145 5.83 -54.30 -10.50
C ASP A 145 4.85 -55.42 -10.86
N ASN A 146 4.79 -55.74 -12.15
CA ASN A 146 4.20 -56.98 -12.63
C ASN A 146 5.11 -57.55 -13.73
N ASP A 147 6.02 -58.44 -13.35
CA ASP A 147 6.21 -59.78 -13.95
C ASP A 147 7.51 -60.41 -13.43
N TYR A 148 7.61 -61.72 -13.54
CA TYR A 148 8.72 -62.64 -13.24
C TYR A 148 8.70 -63.33 -11.86
N SER A 149 7.97 -64.45 -11.83
CA SER A 149 8.47 -65.64 -11.13
C SER A 149 8.38 -66.90 -12.02
N PHE A 150 9.59 -67.43 -12.28
CA PHE A 150 10.06 -68.71 -12.88
C PHE A 150 9.12 -69.62 -13.68
#